data_AF-A0A925BDZ0-F1
#
_entry.id   AF-A0A925BDZ0-F1
#
_cell.length_a   1.000
_cell.length_b   1.000
_cell.length_c   1.000
_cell.angle_alpha   90.00
_cell.angle_beta   90.00
_cell.angle_gamma   90.00
#
_symmetry.space_group_name_H-M   'P 1'
#
loop_
_entity.id
_entity.type
_entity.pdbx_description
1 polymer ?
#
loop_
_entity_poly.entity_id
_entity_poly.type
_entity_poly.pdbx_seq_one_letter_code
_entity_poly.pdbx_strand_id
1 'polypeptide(L)'
;MTLPSDYNERVYAGWLGKVIGVRFGAPLENWTYEDIRDNLGELTGYLREDQGKIFKPDDDTAVPMVLVRALEDYGPNASVADMGETWLNYLGDQHGTLWWGGYGV
;
A
#
# COMPACT_ATOMS: atom_id res chain seq x y z
N MET A 1 10.97 -18.31 20.73
CA MET A 1 9.61 -18.37 20.15
C MET A 1 9.70 -19.20 18.89
N THR A 2 8.85 -20.21 18.72
CA THR A 2 8.79 -21.02 17.49
C THR A 2 7.65 -20.52 16.62
N LEU A 3 7.94 -20.21 15.36
CA LEU A 3 6.91 -19.80 14.40
C LEU A 3 6.00 -20.99 14.05
N PRO A 4 4.72 -20.74 13.72
CA PRO A 4 3.83 -21.78 13.19
C PRO A 4 4.40 -22.44 11.93
N SER A 5 4.05 -23.70 11.68
CA SER A 5 4.52 -24.44 10.50
C SER A 5 4.02 -23.84 9.17
N ASP A 6 2.90 -23.12 9.22
CA ASP A 6 2.26 -22.44 8.08
C ASP A 6 2.52 -20.92 8.08
N TYR A 7 3.58 -20.47 8.77
CA TYR A 7 3.87 -19.04 8.93
C TYR A 7 4.06 -18.33 7.59
N ASN A 8 4.80 -18.95 6.66
CA ASN A 8 5.06 -18.35 5.35
C ASN A 8 3.77 -18.17 4.54
N GLU A 9 2.89 -19.17 4.56
CA GLU A 9 1.58 -19.11 3.91
C GLU A 9 0.72 -18.01 4.52
N ARG A 10 0.74 -17.84 5.85
CA ARG A 10 -0.02 -16.78 6.53
C ARG A 10 0.50 -15.39 6.18
N VAL A 11 1.81 -15.19 6.19
CA VAL A 11 2.43 -13.91 5.81
C VAL A 11 2.12 -13.57 4.35
N TYR A 12 2.29 -14.55 3.45
CA TYR A 12 1.97 -14.38 2.05
C TYR A 12 0.50 -14.05 1.81
N ALA A 13 -0.41 -14.82 2.42
CA ALA A 13 -1.85 -14.59 2.29
C ALA A 13 -2.27 -13.23 2.88
N GLY A 14 -1.67 -12.81 4.00
CA GLY A 14 -1.91 -11.50 4.59
C GLY A 14 -1.46 -10.36 3.67
N TRP A 15 -0.26 -10.47 3.10
CA TRP A 15 0.25 -9.50 2.13
C TRP A 15 -0.62 -9.45 0.87
N LEU A 16 -0.94 -10.60 0.29
CA LEU A 16 -1.80 -10.70 -0.89
C LEU A 16 -3.19 -10.11 -0.62
N GLY A 17 -3.77 -10.39 0.55
CA GLY A 17 -5.05 -9.82 0.98
C GLY A 17 -5.02 -8.30 1.09
N LYS A 18 -3.92 -7.73 1.61
CA LYS A 18 -3.73 -6.27 1.63
C LYS A 18 -3.68 -5.69 0.22
N VAL A 19 -2.89 -6.26 -0.69
CA VAL A 19 -2.79 -5.80 -2.09
C VAL A 19 -4.16 -5.88 -2.80
N ILE A 20 -4.91 -6.95 -2.58
CA ILE A 20 -6.28 -7.14 -3.08
C ILE A 20 -7.21 -6.04 -2.56
N GLY A 21 -7.19 -5.77 -1.25
CA GLY A 21 -8.04 -4.77 -0.61
C GLY A 21 -7.74 -3.35 -1.09
N VAL A 22 -6.45 -2.99 -1.14
CA VAL A 22 -5.97 -1.72 -1.72
C VAL A 22 -6.50 -1.56 -3.14
N ARG A 23 -6.33 -2.59 -3.97
CA ARG A 23 -6.76 -2.52 -5.38
C ARG A 23 -8.26 -2.35 -5.53
N PHE A 24 -9.04 -2.97 -4.66
CA PHE A 24 -10.50 -2.86 -4.66
C PHE A 24 -10.97 -1.48 -4.18
N GLY A 25 -10.31 -0.96 -3.14
CA GLY A 25 -10.68 0.30 -2.49
C GLY A 25 -10.18 1.56 -3.19
N ALA A 26 -9.07 1.49 -3.95
CA ALA A 26 -8.44 2.68 -4.53
C ALA A 26 -9.39 3.57 -5.36
N PRO A 27 -10.28 3.04 -6.23
CA PRO A 27 -11.22 3.88 -6.98
C PRO A 27 -12.33 4.53 -6.12
N LEU A 28 -12.48 4.07 -4.88
CA LEU A 28 -13.50 4.48 -3.91
C LEU A 28 -12.91 5.36 -2.81
N GLU A 29 -11.62 5.67 -2.87
CA GLU A 29 -10.98 6.53 -1.88
C GLU A 29 -11.72 7.87 -1.80
N ASN A 30 -12.03 8.31 -0.58
CA ASN A 30 -12.84 9.49 -0.28
C ASN A 30 -14.35 9.39 -0.56
N TRP A 31 -14.88 8.24 -0.97
CA TRP A 31 -16.33 8.03 -1.08
C TRP A 31 -16.92 7.57 0.25
N THR A 32 -18.07 8.12 0.61
CA THR A 32 -18.88 7.59 1.71
C THR A 32 -19.58 6.31 1.29
N TYR A 33 -20.11 5.56 2.27
CA TYR A 33 -20.96 4.42 1.98
C TYR A 33 -22.18 4.82 1.15
N GLU A 34 -22.80 5.95 1.47
CA GLU A 34 -23.93 6.52 0.73
C GLU A 34 -23.56 6.82 -0.72
N ASP A 35 -22.39 7.44 -0.97
CA ASP A 35 -21.92 7.71 -2.33
C ASP A 35 -21.77 6.42 -3.13
N ILE A 36 -21.17 5.37 -2.55
CA ILE A 36 -21.00 4.08 -3.21
C ILE A 36 -22.35 3.46 -3.51
N ARG A 37 -23.23 3.39 -2.50
CA ARG A 37 -24.57 2.79 -2.62
C ARG A 37 -25.39 3.49 -3.70
N ASP A 38 -25.42 4.81 -3.68
CA ASP A 38 -26.33 5.60 -4.51
C ASP A 38 -25.86 5.71 -5.96
N ASN A 39 -24.55 5.60 -6.23
CA ASN A 39 -23.99 5.70 -7.57
C ASN A 39 -23.60 4.35 -8.20
N LEU A 40 -23.15 3.38 -7.41
CA LEU A 40 -22.60 2.10 -7.88
C LEU A 40 -23.39 0.88 -7.42
N GLY A 41 -24.14 0.98 -6.32
CA GLY A 41 -24.86 -0.13 -5.72
C GLY A 41 -23.91 -1.17 -5.10
N GLU A 42 -24.29 -2.45 -5.18
CA GLU A 42 -23.46 -3.55 -4.66
C GLU A 42 -22.32 -3.88 -5.62
N LEU A 43 -21.09 -3.81 -5.11
CA LEU A 43 -19.89 -4.13 -5.86
C LEU A 43 -19.60 -5.64 -5.78
N THR A 44 -19.67 -6.32 -6.93
CA THR A 44 -19.36 -7.76 -7.05
C THR A 44 -17.99 -8.03 -7.68
N GLY A 45 -17.23 -6.99 -8.01
CA GLY A 45 -15.92 -7.09 -8.64
C GLY A 45 -15.15 -5.78 -8.60
N TYR A 46 -13.93 -5.80 -9.14
CA TYR A 46 -13.07 -4.62 -9.20
C TYR A 46 -13.62 -3.57 -10.16
N LEU A 47 -13.62 -2.33 -9.70
CA LEU A 47 -13.91 -1.18 -10.54
C LEU A 47 -12.78 -0.95 -11.54
N ARG A 48 -13.16 -0.59 -12.76
CA ARG A 48 -12.19 -0.26 -13.80
C ARG A 48 -11.70 1.16 -13.55
N GLU A 49 -10.40 1.33 -13.35
CA GLU A 49 -9.79 2.65 -13.45
C GLU A 49 -9.89 3.18 -14.89
N ASP A 50 -9.93 4.50 -15.05
CA ASP A 50 -10.12 5.14 -16.36
C ASP A 50 -9.17 4.56 -17.42
N GLN A 51 -9.69 4.36 -18.63
CA GLN A 51 -8.89 3.87 -19.76
C GLN A 51 -7.65 4.75 -19.97
N GLY A 52 -6.48 4.12 -19.97
CA GLY A 52 -5.20 4.79 -20.20
C GLY A 52 -4.52 5.36 -18.96
N LYS A 53 -5.10 5.23 -17.76
CA LYS A 53 -4.38 5.53 -16.51
C LYS A 53 -3.46 4.36 -16.14
N ILE A 54 -2.17 4.65 -16.04
CA ILE A 54 -1.20 3.77 -15.37
C ILE A 54 -1.58 3.72 -13.89
N PHE A 55 -1.55 2.53 -13.28
CA PHE A 55 -1.82 2.37 -11.86
C PHE A 55 -0.96 3.35 -11.07
N LYS A 56 -1.61 4.13 -10.22
CA LYS A 56 -0.92 5.12 -9.40
C LYS A 56 -0.14 4.37 -8.30
N PRO A 57 1.09 4.79 -8.01
CA PRO A 57 1.81 4.29 -6.84
C PRO A 57 0.94 4.48 -5.58
N ASP A 58 0.83 3.45 -4.76
CA ASP A 58 -0.07 3.43 -3.61
C ASP A 58 0.74 3.38 -2.32
N ASP A 59 0.47 4.29 -1.39
CA ASP A 59 1.21 4.45 -0.14
C ASP A 59 0.95 3.29 0.82
N ASP A 60 -0.27 2.77 0.83
CA ASP A 60 -0.64 1.59 1.60
C ASP A 60 0.22 0.37 1.26
N THR A 61 0.58 0.18 0.00
CA THR A 61 1.47 -0.90 -0.46
C THR A 61 2.94 -0.52 -0.31
N ALA A 62 3.30 0.72 -0.62
CA ALA A 62 4.69 1.15 -0.67
C ALA A 62 5.34 1.29 0.71
N VAL A 63 4.66 1.94 1.68
CA VAL A 63 5.24 2.23 2.99
C VAL A 63 5.66 0.96 3.74
N PRO A 64 4.84 -0.12 3.80
CA PRO A 64 5.28 -1.37 4.42
C PRO A 64 6.55 -1.94 3.79
N MET A 65 6.72 -1.82 2.48
CA MET A 65 7.93 -2.30 1.80
C MET A 65 9.16 -1.47 2.19
N VAL A 66 9.01 -0.15 2.36
CA VAL A 66 10.07 0.72 2.88
C VAL A 66 10.44 0.33 4.33
N LEU A 67 9.47 -0.01 5.17
CA LEU A 67 9.74 -0.46 6.54
C LEU A 67 10.43 -1.83 6.59
N VAL A 68 10.02 -2.77 5.71
CA VAL A 68 10.73 -4.05 5.55
C VAL A 68 12.17 -3.80 5.11
N ARG A 69 12.38 -2.85 4.20
CA ARG A 69 13.72 -2.49 3.74
C ARG A 69 14.62 -1.98 4.87
N ALA A 70 14.09 -1.17 5.78
CA ALA A 70 14.81 -0.75 6.97
C ALA A 70 15.25 -1.95 7.85
N LEU A 71 14.38 -2.94 8.01
CA LEU A 71 14.73 -4.16 8.76
C LEU A 71 15.77 -5.02 8.03
N GLU A 72 15.76 -5.03 6.70
CA GLU A 72 16.79 -5.72 5.90
C GLU A 72 18.16 -5.02 5.99
N ASP A 73 18.17 -3.68 5.97
CA ASP A 73 19.40 -2.87 5.98
C ASP A 73 20.06 -2.80 7.36
N TYR A 74 19.25 -2.67 8.42
CA TYR A 74 19.73 -2.43 9.80
C TYR A 74 19.52 -3.63 10.74
N GLY A 75 18.84 -4.68 10.28
CA GLY A 75 18.54 -5.88 11.04
C GLY A 75 17.31 -5.77 11.95
N PRO A 76 16.98 -6.85 12.70
CA PRO A 76 15.73 -6.93 13.49
C PRO A 76 15.66 -5.96 14.68
N ASN A 77 16.77 -5.32 15.03
CA ASN A 77 16.85 -4.34 16.12
C ASN A 77 16.91 -2.89 15.61
N ALA A 78 16.57 -2.65 14.34
CA ALA A 78 16.52 -1.33 13.74
C ALA A 78 15.74 -0.34 14.62
N SER A 79 16.33 0.83 14.84
CA SER A 79 15.73 1.90 15.64
C SER A 79 14.73 2.71 14.82
N VAL A 80 13.93 3.54 15.50
CA VAL A 80 13.05 4.51 14.82
C VAL A 80 13.86 5.50 13.97
N ALA A 81 15.09 5.83 14.38
CA ALA A 81 15.96 6.68 13.57
C ALA A 81 16.34 5.97 12.26
N ASP A 82 16.67 4.67 12.30
CA ASP A 82 16.99 3.89 11.10
C ASP A 82 15.80 3.78 10.13
N MET A 83 14.58 3.67 10.67
CA MET A 83 13.35 3.74 9.88
C MET A 83 13.21 5.10 9.17
N GLY A 84 13.50 6.19 9.89
CA GLY A 84 13.49 7.56 9.35
C GLY A 84 14.55 7.78 8.27
N GLU A 85 15.77 7.29 8.48
CA GLU A 85 16.83 7.36 7.48
C GLU A 85 16.48 6.56 6.22
N THR A 86 15.89 5.37 6.38
CA THR A 86 15.37 4.59 5.25
C THR A 86 14.28 5.37 4.50
N TRP A 87 13.34 5.98 5.21
CA TRP A 87 12.31 6.83 4.60
C TRP A 87 12.94 7.96 3.76
N LEU A 88 13.89 8.70 4.32
CA LEU A 88 14.56 9.81 3.63
C LEU A 88 15.31 9.36 2.37
N ASN A 89 15.89 8.14 2.39
CA ASN A 89 16.62 7.60 1.26
C ASN A 89 15.71 7.11 0.12
N TYR A 90 14.59 6.45 0.44
CA TYR A 90 13.72 5.81 -0.55
C TYR A 90 12.55 6.69 -1.03
N LEU A 91 12.18 7.70 -0.24
CA LEU A 91 11.05 8.60 -0.52
C LEU A 91 11.47 10.08 -0.65
N GLY A 92 12.75 10.31 -0.95
CA GLY A 92 13.32 11.64 -1.17
C GLY A 92 12.82 12.32 -2.45
N ASP A 93 13.21 13.59 -2.64
CA ASP A 93 12.82 14.34 -3.84
C ASP A 93 13.22 13.59 -5.12
N GLN A 94 12.29 13.54 -6.09
CA GLN A 94 12.38 12.76 -7.34
C GLN A 94 12.45 11.23 -7.18
N HIS A 95 12.47 10.70 -5.96
CA HIS A 95 12.39 9.27 -5.65
C HIS A 95 11.04 9.00 -4.99
N GLY A 96 10.05 8.55 -5.76
CA GLY A 96 8.66 8.52 -5.27
C GLY A 96 7.90 7.27 -5.65
N THR A 97 7.25 6.68 -4.66
CA THR A 97 6.23 5.62 -4.81
C THR A 97 4.93 5.97 -4.08
N LEU A 98 4.80 7.20 -3.59
CA LEU A 98 3.60 7.70 -2.94
C LEU A 98 2.83 8.59 -3.93
N TRP A 99 1.53 8.39 -4.05
CA TRP A 99 0.67 9.24 -4.86
C TRP A 99 0.11 10.41 -4.04
N TRP A 100 0.57 11.62 -4.34
CA TRP A 100 0.16 12.84 -3.65
C TRP A 100 -0.92 13.64 -4.40
N GLY A 101 -1.70 13.02 -5.27
CA GLY A 101 -2.70 13.73 -6.09
C GLY A 101 -2.20 14.28 -7.41
N GLY A 102 -0.88 14.36 -7.63
CA GLY A 102 -0.27 14.93 -8.84
C GLY A 102 0.08 16.40 -8.69
N TYR A 103 1.08 16.89 -9.43
CA TYR A 103 1.53 18.28 -9.36
C TYR A 103 0.43 19.22 -9.89
N GLY A 104 -0.10 20.11 -9.04
CA GLY A 104 -1.07 21.13 -9.45
C GLY A 104 -2.55 20.72 -9.43
N VAL A 105 -2.90 19.71 -8.63
CA VAL A 105 -4.30 19.46 -8.21
C VAL A 105 -4.62 20.26 -6.96
#